data_AF-A0A0A0HKV0-F1
#
_entry.id   AF-A0A0A0HKV0-F1
#
_cell.length_a   1.000
_cell.length_b   1.000
_cell.length_c   1.000
_cell.angle_alpha   90.00
_cell.angle_beta   90.00
_cell.angle_gamma   90.00
#
_symmetry.space_group_name_H-M   'P 1'
#
loop_
_entity.id
_entity.type
_entity.pdbx_description
1 polymer ?
#
loop_
_entity_poly.entity_id
_entity_poly.type
_entity_poly.pdbx_seq_one_letter_code
_entity_poly.pdbx_strand_id
1 'polypeptide(L)' 'MMQGIRNIRNQLLAASDWTQLPDAPLGSEARAAWASYRQALRDVTNGVTGPDQIEWPARPDQQE' A
#
# COMPACT_ATOMS: atom_id res chain seq x y z
N MET A 1 8.24 -9.18 -16.78
CA MET A 1 8.98 -9.21 -15.49
C MET A 1 8.93 -7.92 -14.66
N MET A 2 8.56 -6.73 -15.17
CA MET A 2 8.23 -5.57 -14.29
C MET A 2 6.75 -5.19 -14.24
N GLN A 3 5.89 -5.69 -15.15
CA GLN A 3 4.46 -5.40 -15.12
C GLN A 3 3.75 -6.02 -13.90
N GLY A 4 4.16 -7.21 -13.44
CA GLY A 4 3.52 -7.89 -12.30
C GLY A 4 3.59 -7.07 -11.01
N ILE A 5 4.78 -6.59 -10.66
CA ILE A 5 5.02 -5.77 -9.46
C ILE A 5 4.21 -4.48 -9.51
N ARG A 6 4.24 -3.77 -10.64
CA ARG A 6 3.47 -2.53 -10.82
C ARG A 6 1.97 -2.77 -10.73
N ASN A 7 1.48 -3.90 -11.24
CA ASN A 7 0.07 -4.28 -11.14
C ASN A 7 -0.33 -4.55 -9.69
N ILE A 8 0.44 -5.35 -8.95
CA ILE A 8 0.17 -5.64 -7.53
C ILE A 8 0.18 -4.34 -6.72
N ARG A 9 1.21 -3.51 -6.89
CA ARG A 9 1.30 -2.19 -6.25
C ARG A 9 0.07 -1.34 -6.56
N ASN A 10 -0.34 -1.25 -7.83
CA ASN A 10 -1.49 -0.46 -8.22
C ASN A 10 -2.79 -1.03 -7.63
N GLN A 11 -2.94 -2.35 -7.56
CA GLN A 11 -4.07 -3.01 -6.89
C GLN A 11 -4.12 -2.68 -5.40
N LEU A 12 -2.98 -2.76 -4.70
CA LEU A 12 -2.89 -2.44 -3.27
C LEU A 12 -3.13 -0.95 -3.01
N LEU A 13 -2.60 -0.06 -3.84
CA LEU A 13 -2.87 1.38 -3.77
C LEU A 13 -4.35 1.68 -4.02
N ALA A 14 -4.97 1.06 -5.04
CA ALA A 14 -6.39 1.23 -5.34
C ALA A 14 -7.28 0.72 -4.20
N ALA A 15 -6.95 -0.42 -3.60
CA ALA A 15 -7.65 -0.96 -2.43
C ALA A 15 -7.57 -0.02 -1.21
N SER A 16 -6.50 0.76 -1.12
CA SER A 16 -6.28 1.78 -0.08
C SER A 16 -6.67 3.20 -0.51
N ASP A 17 -7.34 3.38 -1.65
CA ASP A 17 -7.58 4.74 -2.17
C ASP A 17 -8.67 5.47 -1.40
N TRP A 18 -9.69 4.73 -0.96
CA TRP A 18 -10.77 5.24 -0.12
C TRP A 18 -10.27 5.85 1.20
N THR A 19 -9.09 5.46 1.68
CA THR A 19 -8.54 5.88 2.98
C THR A 19 -7.96 7.30 2.93
N GLN A 20 -7.66 7.79 1.74
CA GLN A 20 -7.17 9.14 1.50
C GLN A 20 -8.30 10.16 1.31
N LEU A 21 -9.54 9.69 1.17
CA LEU A 21 -10.69 10.58 1.06
C LEU A 21 -10.90 11.32 2.39
N PRO A 22 -11.23 12.62 2.34
CA PRO A 22 -11.51 13.41 3.53
C PRO A 22 -12.71 12.83 4.31
N ASP A 23 -13.69 12.28 3.60
CA ASP A 23 -14.91 11.63 4.15
C ASP A 23 -14.71 10.18 4.59
N ALA A 24 -13.49 9.65 4.51
CA ALA A 24 -13.23 8.29 4.99
C ALA A 24 -13.52 8.20 6.50
N PRO A 25 -14.19 7.14 6.98
CA PRO A 25 -14.49 6.93 8.40
C PRO A 25 -13.23 6.47 9.17
N LEU A 26 -12.11 7.18 8.98
CA LEU A 26 -10.82 6.88 9.56
C LEU A 26 -10.42 8.01 10.50
N GLY A 27 -10.02 7.64 11.72
CA GLY A 27 -9.36 8.57 12.62
C GLY A 27 -8.03 9.06 12.06
N SER A 28 -7.49 10.13 12.64
CA SER A 28 -6.18 10.71 12.29
C SER A 28 -5.05 9.68 12.35
N GLU A 29 -5.04 8.78 13.35
CA GLU A 29 -4.04 7.71 13.47
C GLU A 29 -4.17 6.68 12.34
N ALA A 30 -5.39 6.21 12.05
CA ALA A 30 -5.61 5.25 10.97
C ALA A 30 -5.24 5.84 9.61
N ARG A 31 -5.55 7.12 9.37
CA ARG A 31 -5.13 7.83 8.14
C ARG A 31 -3.60 7.94 8.04
N ALA A 32 -2.90 8.21 9.14
CA ALA A 32 -1.44 8.22 9.17
C ALA A 32 -0.85 6.83 8.90
N ALA A 33 -1.42 5.77 9.47
CA ALA A 33 -1.01 4.38 9.21
C ALA A 33 -1.19 4.00 7.73
N TRP A 34 -2.31 4.37 7.11
CA TRP A 34 -2.54 4.19 5.68
C TRP A 34 -1.57 4.99 4.80
N ALA A 35 -1.21 6.21 5.20
CA ALA A 35 -0.21 7.01 4.49
C ALA A 35 1.16 6.32 4.51
N SER A 36 1.60 5.85 5.68
CA SER A 36 2.85 5.09 5.85
C SER A 36 2.84 3.79 5.04
N TYR A 37 1.74 3.04 5.07
CA TYR A 37 1.55 1.83 4.26
C TYR A 37 1.68 2.12 2.75
N ARG A 38 1.00 3.16 2.26
CA ARG A 38 1.08 3.56 0.83
C ARG A 38 2.48 4.00 0.42
N GLN A 39 3.24 4.61 1.32
CA GLN A 39 4.64 4.97 1.07
C GLN A 39 5.52 3.71 0.99
N ALA A 40 5.38 2.80 1.96
CA ALA A 40 6.10 1.53 1.96
C ALA A 40 5.84 0.70 0.68
N LEU A 41 4.60 0.68 0.18
CA LEU A 41 4.28 0.04 -1.11
C LEU A 41 5.03 0.63 -2.31
N ARG A 42 5.31 1.94 -2.29
CA ARG A 42 6.06 2.60 -3.37
C ARG A 42 7.54 2.30 -3.23
N ASP A 43 8.05 2.42 -2.02
CA ASP A 43 9.46 2.23 -1.70
C ASP A 43 9.88 0.78 -1.96
N VAL A 44 9.10 -0.19 -1.52
CA VAL A 44 9.39 -1.62 -1.74
C VAL A 44 9.37 -1.99 -3.23
N THR A 45 8.69 -1.21 -4.08
CA THR A 45 8.64 -1.47 -5.53
C THR A 45 9.75 -0.77 -6.30
N ASN A 46 10.54 0.08 -5.63
CA ASN A 46 11.60 0.83 -6.24
C ASN A 46 12.89 -0.01 -6.27
N GLY A 47 13.28 -0.49 -7.45
CA GLY A 47 14.53 -1.25 -7.64
C GLY A 47 14.39 -2.78 -7.68
N VAL A 48 13.18 -3.33 -7.57
CA VAL A 48 12.94 -4.78 -7.62
C VAL A 48 12.63 -5.28 -9.02
N THR A 49 13.18 -6.46 -9.34
CA THR A 49 13.08 -7.12 -10.65
C THR A 49 12.08 -8.28 -10.69
N GLY A 50 11.53 -8.72 -9.55
CA GLY A 50 10.55 -9.80 -9.47
C GLY A 50 9.59 -9.68 -8.25
N PRO A 51 8.31 -10.09 -8.38
CA PRO A 51 7.32 -9.99 -7.32
C PRO A 51 7.56 -10.99 -6.17
N ASP A 52 8.30 -12.06 -6.43
CA ASP A 52 8.55 -13.15 -5.48
C ASP A 52 9.62 -12.78 -4.43
N GLN A 53 10.31 -11.66 -4.63
CA GLN A 53 11.28 -11.09 -3.69
C GLN A 53 10.73 -9.90 -2.91
N ILE A 54 9.48 -9.48 -3.15
CA ILE A 54 8.86 -8.35 -2.47
C ILE A 54 8.05 -8.85 -1.28
N GLU A 55 8.47 -8.46 -0.09
CA GLU A 55 7.62 -8.53 1.09
C GLU A 55 6.67 -7.33 1.10
N TRP A 56 5.40 -7.58 0.81
CA TRP A 56 4.38 -6.53 0.84
C TRP A 56 4.04 -6.20 2.30
N PRO A 57 4.01 -4.90 2.68
CA PRO A 57 3.58 -4.52 4.02
C PRO A 57 2.17 -5.04 4.30
N ALA A 58 1.90 -5.38 5.57
CA ALA A 58 0.55 -5.73 5.99
C ALA A 58 -0.32 -4.47 5.99
N ARG A 59 -1.59 -4.63 5.59
CA ARG A 59 -2.52 -3.51 5.61
C ARG A 59 -2.83 -3.12 7.06
N PRO A 60 -2.98 -1.82 7.36
CA PRO A 60 -3.23 -1.35 8.71
C PRO A 60 -4.64 -1.70 9.24
N ASP A 61 -5.57 -2.14 8.39
CA ASP A 61 -6.87 -2.69 8.80
C ASP A 61 -6.78 -4.12 9.35
N GLN A 62 -5.66 -4.83 9.10
CA GLN A 62 -5.41 -6.17 9.63
C GLN A 62 -4.49 -6.16 10.85
N GLN A 63 -4.06 -4.98 11.31
CA GLN A 63 -3.35 -4.82 12.58
C GLN A 63 -4.39 -4.65 13.69
N GLU A 64 -5.03 -5.76 14.07
CA GLU A 64 -5.84 -5.88 15.30
C GLU A 64 -4.96 -6.00 16.55
#